data_AF-A0A560CZY9-F1
#
_entry.id   AF-A0A560CZY9-F1
#
_cell.length_a   1.000
_cell.length_b   1.000
_cell.length_c   1.000
_cell.angle_alpha   90.00
_cell.angle_beta   90.00
_cell.angle_gamma   90.00
#
_symmetry.space_group_name_H-M   'P 1'
#
loop_
_entity.id
_entity.type
_entity.pdbx_description
1 polymer ?
#
loop_
_entity_poly.entity_id
_entity_poly.type
_entity_poly.pdbx_seq_one_letter_code
_entity_poly.pdbx_strand_id
1 'polypeptide(L)'
;MSAISPTTFRQLEGFGSYGFPESNAASFALIAYASAWLKCWHPDIFCAALLNAQPMGFYAPARIVRDAIAHGVDVRPVCANALRWDCTLEPTNDDSQFAVRLGLRMVRGIANAHGAAIVAARADQPLSSIDDLWRRAGVPSAALVQLAEADAFRRTCASPAATLCGQSKPSGTNRCHSSRPSLRGKPRSCPR
;
A
#
# COMPACT_ATOMS: atom_id res chain seq x y z
N MET A 1 -55.83 -27.94 5.54
CA MET A 1 -54.66 -27.47 6.32
C MET A 1 -53.66 -28.61 6.36
N SER A 2 -52.62 -28.56 5.52
CA SER A 2 -51.59 -29.62 5.49
C SER A 2 -50.68 -29.48 6.70
N ALA A 3 -50.72 -30.46 7.61
CA ALA A 3 -49.86 -30.50 8.77
C ALA A 3 -48.41 -30.82 8.36
N ILE A 4 -47.44 -30.12 8.95
CA ILE A 4 -46.01 -30.34 8.72
C ILE A 4 -45.61 -31.68 9.36
N SER A 5 -44.79 -32.48 8.66
CA SER A 5 -44.34 -33.80 9.13
C SER A 5 -43.47 -33.69 10.39
N PRO A 6 -43.63 -34.58 11.41
CA PRO A 6 -42.83 -34.57 12.64
C PRO A 6 -41.33 -34.79 12.39
N THR A 7 -40.96 -35.43 11.27
CA THR A 7 -39.56 -35.56 10.85
C THR A 7 -38.94 -34.22 10.45
N THR A 8 -39.69 -33.35 9.79
CA THR A 8 -39.25 -32.01 9.38
C THR A 8 -39.05 -31.09 10.59
N PHE A 9 -39.88 -31.25 11.62
CA PHE A 9 -39.76 -30.48 12.86
C PHE A 9 -38.45 -30.80 13.62
N ARG A 10 -38.10 -32.09 13.73
CA ARG A 10 -36.85 -32.54 14.37
C ARG A 10 -35.59 -32.06 13.64
N GLN A 11 -35.67 -31.92 12.32
CA GLN A 11 -34.58 -31.36 11.52
C GLN A 11 -34.40 -29.87 11.78
N LEU A 12 -35.49 -29.09 11.86
CA LEU A 12 -35.47 -27.66 12.18
C LEU A 12 -34.88 -27.37 13.58
N GLU A 13 -35.22 -28.18 14.58
CA GLU A 13 -34.61 -28.08 15.93
C GLU A 13 -33.08 -28.28 15.88
N GLY A 14 -32.59 -29.18 15.02
CA GLY A 14 -31.16 -29.39 14.80
C GLY A 14 -30.44 -28.24 14.08
N PHE A 15 -31.16 -27.45 13.27
CA PHE A 15 -30.61 -26.26 12.60
C PHE A 15 -30.64 -25.01 13.49
N GLY A 16 -31.52 -24.95 14.48
CA GLY A 16 -31.65 -23.80 15.38
C GLY A 16 -30.37 -23.49 16.17
N SER A 17 -29.57 -24.51 16.48
CA SER A 17 -28.29 -24.36 17.20
C SER A 17 -27.11 -23.95 16.31
N TYR A 18 -27.25 -23.97 14.98
CA TYR A 18 -26.21 -23.58 14.01
C TYR A 18 -26.67 -22.45 13.06
N GLY A 19 -27.86 -21.88 13.26
CA GLY A 19 -28.39 -20.81 12.43
C GLY A 19 -27.61 -19.51 12.60
N PHE A 20 -27.07 -18.98 11.50
CA PHE A 20 -26.38 -17.68 11.49
C PHE A 20 -27.33 -16.57 10.99
N PRO A 21 -27.38 -15.39 11.63
CA PRO A 21 -28.26 -14.31 11.19
C PRO A 21 -27.91 -13.84 9.77
N GLU A 22 -28.88 -13.89 8.86
CA GLU A 22 -28.70 -13.52 7.46
C GLU A 22 -28.21 -12.06 7.29
N SER A 23 -28.78 -11.12 8.03
CA SER A 23 -28.42 -9.70 7.96
C SER A 23 -26.96 -9.44 8.36
N ASN A 24 -26.45 -10.20 9.33
CA ASN A 24 -25.06 -10.14 9.74
C ASN A 24 -24.15 -10.75 8.67
N ALA A 25 -24.56 -11.88 8.08
CA ALA A 25 -23.81 -12.56 7.03
C ALA A 25 -23.66 -11.67 5.79
N ALA A 26 -24.76 -11.04 5.36
CA ALA A 26 -24.78 -10.19 4.17
C ALA A 26 -23.83 -8.99 4.30
N SER A 27 -23.79 -8.36 5.48
CA SER A 27 -22.89 -7.23 5.76
C SER A 27 -21.42 -7.62 5.62
N PHE A 28 -21.01 -8.76 6.18
CA PHE A 28 -19.63 -9.25 6.03
C PHE A 28 -19.32 -9.73 4.61
N ALA A 29 -20.28 -10.37 3.94
CA ALA A 29 -20.12 -10.84 2.57
C ALA A 29 -19.84 -9.68 1.60
N LEU A 30 -20.50 -8.53 1.78
CA LEU A 30 -20.25 -7.32 0.98
C LEU A 30 -18.81 -6.83 1.13
N ILE A 31 -18.29 -6.72 2.35
CA ILE A 31 -16.91 -6.26 2.60
C ILE A 31 -15.89 -7.27 2.06
N ALA A 32 -16.16 -8.56 2.27
CA ALA A 32 -15.31 -9.65 1.76
C ALA A 32 -15.25 -9.64 0.23
N TYR A 33 -16.40 -9.48 -0.43
CA TYR A 33 -16.50 -9.41 -1.89
C TYR A 33 -15.78 -8.18 -2.44
N ALA A 34 -16.00 -6.99 -1.85
CA ALA A 34 -15.33 -5.77 -2.27
C ALA A 34 -13.80 -5.88 -2.11
N SER A 35 -13.33 -6.48 -1.01
CA SER A 35 -11.90 -6.71 -0.76
C SER A 35 -11.30 -7.71 -1.74
N ALA A 36 -12.00 -8.82 -2.02
CA ALA A 36 -11.59 -9.82 -3.00
C ALA A 36 -11.52 -9.22 -4.42
N TRP A 37 -12.49 -8.37 -4.78
CA TRP A 37 -12.47 -7.63 -6.04
C TRP A 37 -11.24 -6.71 -6.12
N LEU A 38 -10.97 -5.89 -5.09
CA LEU A 38 -9.77 -5.05 -5.08
C LEU A 38 -8.48 -5.86 -5.22
N LYS A 39 -8.36 -6.98 -4.50
CA LYS A 39 -7.20 -7.85 -4.59
C LYS A 39 -7.01 -8.45 -6.00
N CYS A 40 -8.11 -8.80 -6.67
CA CYS A 40 -8.10 -9.37 -8.02
C CYS A 40 -7.68 -8.36 -9.09
N TRP A 41 -8.22 -7.13 -9.01
CA TRP A 41 -8.14 -6.14 -10.10
C TRP A 41 -7.07 -5.07 -9.86
N HIS A 42 -6.81 -4.74 -8.59
CA HIS A 42 -5.87 -3.71 -8.15
C HIS A 42 -5.03 -4.20 -6.94
N PRO A 43 -4.22 -5.26 -7.11
CA PRO A 43 -3.41 -5.82 -6.03
C PRO A 43 -2.39 -4.82 -5.47
N ASP A 44 -1.93 -3.88 -6.29
CA ASP A 44 -1.05 -2.76 -5.95
C ASP A 44 -1.68 -1.80 -4.95
N ILE A 45 -2.88 -1.28 -5.27
CA ILE A 45 -3.64 -0.39 -4.40
C ILE A 45 -4.06 -1.12 -3.12
N PHE A 46 -4.51 -2.37 -3.26
CA PHE A 46 -4.90 -3.20 -2.13
C PHE A 46 -3.74 -3.43 -1.14
N CYS A 47 -2.55 -3.76 -1.65
CA CYS A 47 -1.35 -3.91 -0.83
C CYS A 47 -0.98 -2.61 -0.10
N ALA A 48 -0.89 -1.49 -0.82
CA ALA A 48 -0.54 -0.20 -0.21
C ALA A 48 -1.54 0.22 0.88
N ALA A 49 -2.85 0.07 0.62
CA ALA A 49 -3.90 0.36 1.59
C ALA A 49 -3.79 -0.53 2.84
N LEU A 50 -3.55 -1.83 2.65
CA LEU A 50 -3.45 -2.79 3.75
C LEU A 50 -2.20 -2.56 4.61
N LEU A 51 -1.08 -2.13 4.00
CA LEU A 51 0.13 -1.74 4.73
C LEU A 51 -0.07 -0.45 5.54
N ASN A 52 -0.80 0.52 4.99
CA ASN A 52 -1.06 1.81 5.63
C ASN A 52 -2.09 1.70 6.77
N ALA A 53 -3.01 0.74 6.70
CA ALA A 53 -4.00 0.47 7.75
C ALA A 53 -3.43 -0.29 8.96
N GLN A 54 -2.14 -0.70 8.95
CA GLN A 54 -1.52 -1.37 10.10
C GLN A 54 -1.45 -0.45 11.34
N PRO A 55 -1.61 -1.01 12.56
CA PRO A 55 -1.65 -2.44 12.89
C PRO A 55 -3.07 -3.03 12.94
N MET A 56 -3.42 -3.93 12.01
CA MET A 56 -4.72 -4.62 12.02
C MET A 56 -4.72 -5.94 12.81
N GLY A 57 -3.58 -6.35 13.36
CA GLY A 57 -3.44 -7.54 14.22
C GLY A 57 -3.50 -8.91 13.52
N PHE A 58 -4.05 -8.99 12.29
CA PHE A 58 -4.25 -10.27 11.60
C PHE A 58 -3.10 -10.72 10.70
N TYR A 59 -2.43 -9.77 10.02
CA TYR A 59 -1.42 -10.10 9.00
C TYR A 59 -0.11 -9.37 9.26
N ALA A 60 0.99 -10.13 9.26
CA ALA A 60 2.32 -9.54 9.28
C ALA A 60 2.59 -8.77 7.98
N PRO A 61 3.17 -7.55 8.02
CA PRO A 61 3.47 -6.76 6.82
C PRO A 61 4.27 -7.54 5.76
N ALA A 62 5.22 -8.38 6.19
CA ALA A 62 6.00 -9.23 5.29
C ALA A 62 5.14 -10.23 4.49
N ARG A 63 4.04 -10.73 5.07
CA ARG A 63 3.10 -11.62 4.37
C ARG A 63 2.31 -10.86 3.31
N ILE A 64 1.90 -9.63 3.61
CA ILE A 64 1.18 -8.75 2.67
C ILE A 64 2.08 -8.44 1.46
N VAL A 65 3.33 -8.05 1.72
CA VAL A 65 4.31 -7.77 0.66
C VAL A 65 4.56 -9.01 -0.20
N ARG A 66 4.74 -10.18 0.42
CA ARG A 66 4.95 -11.43 -0.32
C ARG A 66 3.75 -11.81 -1.18
N ASP A 67 2.54 -11.62 -0.67
CA ASP A 67 1.30 -11.83 -1.43
C ASP A 67 1.23 -10.88 -2.63
N ALA A 68 1.54 -9.60 -2.46
CA ALA A 68 1.57 -8.63 -3.56
C ALA A 68 2.59 -9.01 -4.65
N ILE A 69 3.79 -9.44 -4.26
CA ILE A 69 4.82 -9.92 -5.19
C ILE A 69 4.30 -11.16 -5.97
N ALA A 70 3.61 -12.07 -5.30
CA ALA A 70 3.00 -13.24 -5.95
C ALA A 70 1.88 -12.86 -6.94
N HIS A 71 1.23 -11.72 -6.75
CA HIS A 71 0.23 -11.14 -7.67
C HIS A 71 0.87 -10.27 -8.77
N GLY A 72 2.21 -10.26 -8.90
CA GLY A 72 2.93 -9.54 -9.94
C GLY A 72 3.16 -8.05 -9.67
N VAL A 73 2.91 -7.58 -8.44
CA VAL A 73 3.15 -6.19 -8.05
C VAL A 73 4.64 -5.95 -7.84
N ASP A 74 5.19 -4.91 -8.47
CA ASP A 74 6.54 -4.42 -8.21
C ASP A 74 6.57 -3.73 -6.83
N VAL A 75 7.17 -4.38 -5.83
CA VAL A 75 7.36 -3.79 -4.50
C VAL A 75 8.77 -3.25 -4.37
N ARG A 76 8.87 -1.94 -4.18
CA ARG A 76 10.15 -1.24 -4.05
C ARG A 76 10.47 -0.98 -2.58
N PRO A 77 11.72 -1.19 -2.15
CA PRO A 77 12.12 -0.95 -0.76
C PRO A 77 12.02 0.53 -0.41
N VAL A 78 12.11 0.82 0.89
CA VAL A 78 12.19 2.18 1.41
C VAL A 78 13.35 2.91 0.74
N CYS A 79 13.21 4.21 0.52
CA CYS A 79 14.23 4.98 -0.17
C CYS A 79 14.42 6.36 0.44
N ALA A 80 15.66 6.75 0.76
CA ALA A 80 15.99 8.06 1.33
C ALA A 80 15.48 9.25 0.48
N ASN A 81 15.50 9.12 -0.85
CA ASN A 81 15.12 10.19 -1.77
C ASN A 81 13.62 10.23 -2.11
N ALA A 82 12.89 9.13 -1.90
CA ALA A 82 11.46 9.04 -2.22
C ALA A 82 10.59 8.70 -0.99
N LEU A 83 11.18 8.66 0.21
CA LEU A 83 10.49 8.23 1.42
C LEU A 83 9.30 9.14 1.76
N ARG A 84 8.26 8.47 2.24
CA ARG A 84 7.12 9.05 2.94
C ARG A 84 6.88 8.20 4.18
N TRP A 85 6.06 8.71 5.08
CA TRP A 85 5.65 7.94 6.25
C TRP A 85 4.88 6.69 5.83
N ASP A 86 3.85 6.88 5.02
CA ASP A 86 3.01 5.82 4.47
C ASP A 86 3.57 5.27 3.14
N CYS A 87 3.12 4.07 2.77
CA CYS A 87 3.45 3.45 1.50
C CYS A 87 2.77 4.22 0.35
N THR A 88 3.51 4.46 -0.72
CA THR A 88 3.06 5.24 -1.88
C THR A 88 3.03 4.39 -3.14
N LEU A 89 2.25 4.84 -4.12
CA LEU A 89 2.15 4.24 -5.44
C LEU A 89 3.00 5.06 -6.41
N GLU A 90 3.94 4.41 -7.09
CA GLU A 90 4.78 5.00 -8.13
C GLU A 90 4.36 4.46 -9.50
N PRO A 91 4.30 5.31 -10.55
CA PRO A 91 4.02 4.83 -11.89
C PRO A 91 5.11 3.86 -12.34
N THR A 92 4.69 2.80 -13.03
CA THR A 92 5.59 1.85 -13.69
C THR A 92 5.49 2.01 -15.21
N ASN A 93 6.26 1.24 -15.98
CA ASN A 93 6.18 1.27 -17.45
C ASN A 93 4.86 0.71 -18.01
N ASP A 94 4.04 0.09 -17.15
CA ASP A 94 2.71 -0.42 -17.45
C ASP A 94 1.68 0.53 -16.84
N ASP A 95 0.92 1.24 -17.68
CA ASP A 95 -0.13 2.18 -17.25
C ASP A 95 -1.25 1.52 -16.45
N SER A 96 -1.31 0.19 -16.46
CA SER A 96 -2.32 -0.54 -15.71
C SER A 96 -1.97 -0.71 -14.23
N GLN A 97 -0.67 -0.72 -13.86
CA GLN A 97 -0.21 -1.05 -12.50
C GLN A 97 0.74 0.00 -11.92
N PHE A 98 0.62 0.21 -10.61
CA PHE A 98 1.58 0.98 -9.85
C PHE A 98 2.57 0.07 -9.13
N ALA A 99 3.81 0.53 -9.02
CA ALA A 99 4.78 -0.05 -8.11
C ALA A 99 4.50 0.46 -6.69
N VAL A 100 4.50 -0.44 -5.71
CA VAL A 100 4.30 -0.07 -4.30
C VAL A 100 5.64 0.26 -3.67
N ARG A 101 5.83 1.51 -3.30
CA ARG A 101 6.99 1.98 -2.52
C ARG A 101 6.70 1.81 -1.03
N LEU A 102 7.54 1.05 -0.34
CA LEU A 102 7.44 0.92 1.11
C LEU A 102 7.74 2.25 1.82
N GLY A 103 6.89 2.62 2.76
CA GLY A 103 7.04 3.81 3.60
C GLY A 103 7.88 3.55 4.86
N LEU A 104 8.26 4.63 5.55
CA LEU A 104 9.04 4.58 6.80
C LEU A 104 8.34 3.82 7.92
N ARG A 105 7.01 3.75 7.91
CA ARG A 105 6.22 2.94 8.85
C ARG A 105 6.65 1.47 8.87
N MET A 106 7.19 0.95 7.76
CA MET A 106 7.64 -0.44 7.64
C MET A 106 9.05 -0.68 8.20
N VAL A 107 9.79 0.39 8.51
CA VAL A 107 11.13 0.29 9.11
C VAL A 107 10.98 -0.02 10.60
N ARG A 108 11.53 -1.15 11.03
CA ARG A 108 11.42 -1.59 12.42
C ARG A 108 12.22 -0.64 13.32
N GLY A 109 11.56 -0.13 14.36
CA GLY A 109 12.20 0.64 15.43
C GLY A 109 12.38 2.13 15.14
N ILE A 110 11.93 2.63 13.98
CA ILE A 110 11.94 4.07 13.71
C ILE A 110 10.76 4.74 14.42
N ALA A 111 11.05 5.80 15.20
CA ALA A 111 10.00 6.60 15.81
C ALA A 111 9.34 7.52 14.77
N ASN A 112 8.03 7.75 14.89
CA ASN A 112 7.30 8.67 14.01
C ASN A 112 7.94 10.06 13.95
N ALA A 113 8.44 10.56 15.09
CA ALA A 113 9.13 11.85 15.16
C ALA A 113 10.40 11.88 14.30
N HIS A 114 11.21 10.82 14.33
CA HIS A 114 12.40 10.71 13.48
C HIS A 114 12.03 10.58 12.01
N GLY A 115 11.02 9.77 11.69
CA GLY A 115 10.52 9.65 10.32
C GLY A 115 10.01 10.99 9.76
N ALA A 116 9.27 11.75 10.57
CA ALA A 116 8.80 13.09 10.20
C ALA A 116 9.97 14.07 9.99
N ALA A 117 10.97 14.05 10.89
CA ALA A 117 12.18 14.88 10.75
C ALA A 117 12.95 14.56 9.46
N ILE A 118 13.08 13.28 9.11
CA ILE A 118 13.74 12.83 7.87
C ILE A 118 12.97 13.30 6.62
N VAL A 119 11.65 13.15 6.61
CA VAL A 119 10.80 13.62 5.51
C VAL A 119 10.88 15.14 5.38
N ALA A 120 10.86 15.87 6.49
CA ALA A 120 10.97 17.33 6.53
C ALA A 120 12.35 17.82 6.08
N ALA A 121 13.42 17.15 6.50
CA ALA A 121 14.80 17.47 6.13
C ALA A 121 15.08 17.29 4.63
N ARG A 122 14.42 16.32 4.00
CA ARG A 122 14.45 16.15 2.55
C ARG A 122 13.73 17.31 1.85
N ALA A 123 12.53 17.70 2.31
CA ALA A 123 11.67 18.69 1.64
C ALA A 123 11.64 18.47 0.11
N ASP A 124 12.09 19.46 -0.66
CA ASP A 124 12.22 19.42 -2.13
C ASP A 124 13.65 19.14 -2.63
N GLN A 125 14.62 18.99 -1.73
CA GLN A 125 16.02 18.76 -2.10
C GLN A 125 16.39 17.27 -1.95
N PRO A 126 16.87 16.62 -3.02
CA PRO A 126 17.35 15.25 -2.91
C PRO A 126 18.56 15.16 -1.99
N LEU A 127 18.66 14.06 -1.24
CA LEU A 127 19.78 13.79 -0.36
C LEU A 127 20.97 13.31 -1.19
N SER A 128 22.11 13.95 -0.96
CA SER A 128 23.37 13.66 -1.66
C SER A 128 24.16 12.52 -1.01
N SER A 129 24.09 12.41 0.32
CA SER A 129 24.80 11.41 1.12
C SER A 129 24.05 11.12 2.43
N ILE A 130 24.49 10.07 3.14
CA ILE A 130 24.05 9.74 4.49
C ILE A 130 24.40 10.87 5.46
N ASP A 131 25.59 11.48 5.33
CA ASP A 131 26.01 12.62 6.15
C ASP A 131 25.12 13.86 5.96
N ASP A 132 24.66 14.08 4.73
CA ASP A 132 23.76 15.17 4.37
C ASP A 132 22.40 14.99 5.07
N LEU A 133 21.89 13.75 5.09
CA LEU A 133 20.69 13.41 5.83
C LEU A 133 20.88 13.63 7.34
N TRP A 134 22.00 13.17 7.91
CA TRP A 134 22.26 13.31 9.33
C TRP A 134 22.33 14.78 9.77
N ARG A 135 23.03 15.62 8.99
CA ARG A 135 23.15 17.06 9.26
C ARG A 135 21.82 17.81 9.15
N ARG A 136 20.97 17.45 8.19
CA ARG A 136 19.67 18.12 7.98
C ARG A 136 18.58 17.64 8.93
N ALA A 137 18.49 16.33 9.16
CA ALA A 137 17.40 15.74 9.94
C ALA A 137 17.66 15.72 11.44
N GLY A 138 18.91 15.82 11.89
CA GLY A 138 19.26 15.80 13.31
C GLY A 138 18.82 14.53 14.04
N VAL A 139 18.72 13.40 13.32
CA VAL A 139 18.26 12.13 13.87
C VAL A 139 19.39 11.36 14.56
N PRO A 140 19.08 10.55 15.59
CA PRO A 140 20.08 9.72 16.25
C PRO A 140 20.69 8.70 15.28
N SER A 141 21.94 8.31 15.52
CA SER A 141 22.65 7.30 14.72
C SER A 141 21.89 5.97 14.63
N ALA A 142 21.18 5.59 15.70
CA ALA A 142 20.34 4.39 15.71
C ALA A 142 19.27 4.40 14.61
N ALA A 143 18.65 5.56 14.33
CA ALA A 143 17.65 5.68 13.27
C ALA A 143 18.29 5.57 11.87
N LEU A 144 19.53 6.05 11.70
CA LEU A 144 20.27 5.88 10.45
C LEU A 144 20.65 4.41 10.19
N VAL A 145 21.04 3.69 11.25
CA VAL A 145 21.31 2.24 11.17
C VAL A 145 20.05 1.48 10.76
N GLN A 146 18.90 1.78 11.37
CA GLN A 146 17.62 1.16 11.00
C GLN A 146 17.22 1.43 9.54
N LEU A 147 17.49 2.64 9.03
CA LEU A 147 17.28 2.97 7.62
C LEU A 147 18.23 2.19 6.71
N ALA A 148 19.49 2.02 7.12
CA ALA A 148 20.47 1.25 6.37
C ALA A 148 20.09 -0.24 6.32
N GLU A 149 19.60 -0.81 7.43
CA GLU A 149 19.06 -2.18 7.50
C GLU A 149 17.82 -2.36 6.61
N ALA A 150 17.05 -1.29 6.39
CA ALA A 150 15.91 -1.27 5.47
C ALA A 150 16.28 -0.97 4.01
N ASP A 151 17.58 -1.04 3.65
CA ASP A 151 18.12 -0.77 2.31
C ASP A 151 17.80 0.64 1.76
N ALA A 152 17.56 1.62 2.65
CA ALA A 152 17.10 2.95 2.25
C ALA A 152 18.11 3.76 1.41
N PHE A 153 19.38 3.35 1.38
CA PHE A 153 20.48 4.02 0.68
C PHE A 153 20.94 3.30 -0.60
N ARG A 154 20.17 2.32 -1.09
CA ARG A 154 20.51 1.58 -2.30
C ARG A 154 20.56 2.50 -3.53
N ARG A 155 21.52 2.29 -4.44
CA ARG A 155 21.72 3.14 -5.65
C ARG A 155 20.47 3.30 -6.54
N THR A 156 19.54 2.34 -6.48
CA THR A 156 18.24 2.37 -7.19
C THR A 156 17.20 3.31 -6.57
N CYS A 157 17.60 4.12 -5.58
CA CYS A 157 16.77 5.12 -4.92
C CYS A 157 16.37 6.32 -5.78
N ALA A 158 17.04 6.52 -6.92
CA ALA A 158 16.63 7.55 -7.87
C ALA A 158 15.37 7.05 -8.60
N SER A 159 14.20 7.56 -8.23
CA SER A 159 12.99 7.36 -9.02
C SER A 159 13.18 7.98 -10.41
N PRO A 160 12.80 7.29 -11.52
CA PRO A 160 12.75 7.89 -12.85
C PRO A 160 11.85 9.14 -12.91
N ALA A 161 10.88 9.26 -12.00
CA ALA A 161 9.94 10.38 -11.96
C ALA A 161 10.60 11.72 -11.55
N ALA A 162 11.71 11.69 -10.81
CA ALA A 162 12.45 12.91 -10.48
C ALA A 162 13.24 13.46 -11.69
N THR A 163 13.57 12.61 -12.67
CA THR A 163 14.29 13.02 -13.89
C THR A 163 13.37 13.68 -14.92
N LEU A 164 12.08 13.34 -14.93
CA LEU A 164 11.12 13.91 -15.88
C LEU A 164 10.66 15.34 -15.54
N CYS A 165 10.86 15.80 -14.30
CA CYS A 165 10.51 17.17 -13.92
C CYS A 165 11.61 18.21 -14.22
N GLY A 166 12.78 17.77 -14.73
CA GLY A 166 13.96 18.61 -14.93
C GLY A 166 14.31 18.99 -16.37
N GLN A 167 13.56 18.50 -17.38
CA GLN A 167 13.84 18.80 -18.80
C GLN A 167 12.59 19.26 -19.55
N SER A 168 11.92 20.31 -19.07
CA SER A 168 11.05 21.12 -19.93
C SER A 168 11.58 22.55 -19.96
N LYS A 169 12.08 22.96 -21.12
CA LYS A 169 12.49 24.33 -21.45
C LYS A 169 11.44 25.36 -20.99
N PRO A 170 11.82 26.58 -20.58
CA PRO A 170 10.87 27.61 -20.22
C PRO A 170 10.32 28.24 -21.50
N SER A 171 9.11 27.87 -21.91
CA SER A 171 8.37 28.67 -22.89
C SER A 171 6.88 28.53 -22.68
N GLY A 172 6.26 29.63 -22.26
CA GLY A 172 4.86 29.94 -22.55
C GLY A 172 3.83 29.21 -21.70
N THR A 173 3.28 29.94 -20.72
CA THR A 173 1.86 29.94 -20.33
C THR A 173 1.05 28.68 -20.69
N ASN A 174 0.73 27.84 -19.70
CA ASN A 174 -0.64 27.35 -19.52
C ASN A 174 -0.85 26.62 -18.18
N ARG A 175 -1.94 27.04 -17.52
CA ARG A 175 -2.69 26.43 -16.41
C ARG A 175 -2.31 24.98 -16.05
N CYS A 176 -1.93 24.79 -14.79
CA CYS A 176 -1.98 23.50 -14.10
C CYS A 176 -3.41 22.96 -14.12
N HIS A 177 -3.72 22.06 -15.06
CA HIS A 177 -4.83 21.15 -14.91
C HIS A 177 -4.35 19.96 -14.08
N SER A 178 -5.00 19.77 -12.92
CA SER A 178 -4.91 18.55 -12.14
C SER A 178 -5.46 17.40 -12.98
N SER A 179 -4.59 16.76 -13.75
CA SER A 179 -4.89 15.52 -14.44
C SER A 179 -5.10 14.44 -13.39
N ARG A 180 -6.37 14.25 -12.98
CA ARG A 180 -6.81 13.04 -12.29
C ARG A 180 -6.32 11.84 -13.09
N PRO A 181 -5.57 10.88 -12.50
CA PRO A 181 -5.22 9.65 -13.19
C PRO A 181 -6.53 8.96 -13.57
N SER A 182 -6.74 8.78 -14.87
CA SER A 182 -7.89 8.05 -15.38
C SER A 182 -7.74 6.59 -14.95
N LEU A 183 -8.52 6.15 -13.95
CA LEU A 183 -8.66 4.75 -13.53
C LEU A 183 -9.28 3.84 -14.62
N ARG A 184 -9.36 4.31 -15.86
CA ARG A 184 -9.95 3.59 -16.99
C ARG A 184 -8.92 2.62 -17.60
N GLY A 185 -8.39 1.74 -16.76
CA GLY A 185 -7.66 0.56 -17.21
C GLY A 185 -8.64 -0.44 -17.85
N LYS A 186 -8.23 -1.09 -18.94
CA LYS A 186 -9.00 -2.18 -19.56
C LYS A 186 -9.39 -3.23 -18.51
N PRO A 187 -10.58 -3.85 -18.60
CA PRO A 187 -10.97 -4.88 -17.66
C PRO A 187 -10.00 -6.08 -17.79
N ARG A 188 -9.19 -6.31 -16.76
CA ARG A 188 -8.32 -7.49 -16.65
C ARG A 188 -9.13 -8.71 -16.21
N SER A 189 -9.11 -9.80 -16.95
CA SER A 189 -9.59 -11.07 -16.40
C SER A 189 -8.79 -11.40 -15.13
N CYS A 190 -9.44 -11.64 -13.98
CA CYS A 190 -8.75 -12.19 -12.79
C CYS A 190 -7.94 -13.41 -13.25
N PRO A 191 -6.62 -13.45 -13.01
CA PRO A 191 -5.87 -14.68 -13.20
C PRO A 191 -6.48 -15.76 -12.28
N ARG A 192 -6.70 -16.96 -12.84
CA ARG A 192 -7.20 -18.13 -12.10
C ARG A 192 -6.17 -18.64 -11.10
#